data_AF-A0A921H4M5-F1
#
_entry.id   AF-A0A921H4M5-F1
#
_cell.length_a   1.000
_cell.length_b   1.000
_cell.length_c   1.000
_cell.angle_alpha   90.00
_cell.angle_beta   90.00
_cell.angle_gamma   90.00
#
_symmetry.space_group_name_H-M   'P 1'
#
loop_
_entity.id
_entity.type
_entity.pdbx_description
1 polymer ?
#
loop_
_entity_poly.entity_id
_entity_poly.type
_entity_poly.pdbx_seq_one_letter_code
_entity_poly.pdbx_strand_id
1 'polypeptide(L)'
;MKNDFFHDLYMTIRDVRVRDCSAMSLSHLLHGYLSVYAMVRVSPTLEREYGTLQEIHGRLREIAKELSKTMKDTSIELDERIGYVADLMDAYQTYSDMDLLNEALDVAYRILTVDEKGEIVIAGRTPNVCRLLCNCYYFTGEEWCLEMAKGIVGDYDNLEKKQAWQWLRAVSCFKNLSEDMIFWARWKQEEKEVLGNIIVSIENIGIVGKETFCFELLGMWELKGKGFEL
;
A
#
# COMPACT_ATOMS: atom_id res chain seq x y z
N MET A 1 18.53 -11.55 8.17
CA MET A 1 18.20 -11.98 6.79
C MET A 1 19.42 -12.44 5.99
N LYS A 2 19.36 -13.65 5.41
CA LYS A 2 20.25 -14.03 4.29
C LYS A 2 20.01 -13.05 3.15
N ASN A 3 21.07 -12.62 2.44
CA ASN A 3 21.00 -11.62 1.37
C ASN A 3 20.02 -11.95 0.23
N ASP A 4 19.53 -13.19 0.14
CA ASP A 4 18.66 -13.65 -0.95
C ASP A 4 17.20 -13.92 -0.53
N PHE A 5 16.80 -13.67 0.74
CA PHE A 5 15.46 -14.09 1.20
C PHE A 5 14.30 -13.39 0.47
N PHE A 6 14.41 -12.07 0.26
CA PHE A 6 13.41 -11.34 -0.53
C PHE A 6 13.39 -11.80 -1.99
N HIS A 7 14.58 -12.07 -2.55
CA HIS A 7 14.71 -12.60 -3.91
C HIS A 7 14.08 -14.00 -4.04
N ASP A 8 14.34 -14.92 -3.12
CA ASP A 8 13.74 -16.26 -3.09
C ASP A 8 12.21 -16.19 -3.00
N LEU A 9 11.70 -15.29 -2.16
CA LEU A 9 10.27 -15.04 -2.05
C LEU A 9 9.71 -14.49 -3.36
N TYR A 10 10.36 -13.50 -3.96
CA TYR A 10 9.99 -12.95 -5.26
C TYR A 10 9.93 -14.03 -6.33
N MET A 11 10.95 -14.90 -6.40
CA MET A 11 11.00 -16.00 -7.36
C MET A 11 9.88 -17.03 -7.13
N THR A 12 9.43 -17.20 -5.89
CA THR A 12 8.31 -18.08 -5.56
C THR A 12 6.96 -17.50 -5.99
N ILE A 13 6.74 -16.21 -5.74
CA ILE A 13 5.45 -15.57 -6.00
C ILE A 13 5.29 -15.06 -7.43
N ARG A 14 6.40 -14.90 -8.18
CA ARG A 14 6.36 -14.30 -9.52
C ARG A 14 5.47 -15.07 -10.49
N ASP A 15 5.37 -16.38 -10.29
CA ASP A 15 4.63 -17.31 -11.15
C ASP A 15 3.23 -17.65 -10.60
N VAL A 16 2.80 -17.01 -9.51
CA VAL A 16 1.45 -17.17 -8.94
C VAL A 16 0.38 -16.78 -9.98
N ARG A 17 -0.69 -17.55 -10.10
CA ARG A 17 -1.78 -17.19 -11.01
C ARG A 17 -2.67 -16.14 -10.37
N VAL A 18 -2.60 -14.90 -10.88
CA VAL A 18 -3.33 -13.73 -10.36
C VAL A 18 -4.84 -14.00 -10.20
N ARG A 19 -5.44 -14.70 -11.17
CA ARG A 19 -6.88 -15.03 -11.15
C ARG A 19 -7.30 -15.99 -10.04
N ASP A 20 -6.35 -16.71 -9.44
CA ASP A 20 -6.62 -17.70 -8.40
C ASP A 20 -6.39 -17.08 -6.99
N CYS A 21 -5.96 -15.82 -6.92
CA CYS A 21 -5.73 -15.11 -5.67
C CYS A 21 -7.01 -14.52 -5.06
N SER A 22 -7.06 -14.47 -3.73
CA SER A 22 -8.08 -13.66 -3.02
C SER A 22 -7.82 -12.16 -3.22
N ALA A 23 -8.83 -11.31 -2.99
CA ALA A 23 -8.67 -9.85 -3.04
C ALA A 23 -7.55 -9.35 -2.12
N MET A 24 -7.47 -9.91 -0.90
CA MET A 24 -6.41 -9.61 0.05
C MET A 24 -5.04 -10.02 -0.49
N SER A 25 -4.91 -11.21 -1.08
CA SER A 25 -3.66 -11.65 -1.70
C SER A 25 -3.26 -10.73 -2.87
N LEU A 26 -4.21 -10.31 -3.70
CA LEU A 26 -3.96 -9.38 -4.80
C LEU A 26 -3.44 -8.02 -4.29
N SER A 27 -4.04 -7.48 -3.22
CA SER A 27 -3.56 -6.25 -2.56
C SER A 27 -2.09 -6.37 -2.15
N HIS A 28 -1.72 -7.42 -1.42
CA HIS A 28 -0.34 -7.56 -0.97
C HIS A 28 0.65 -7.86 -2.11
N LEU A 29 0.23 -8.64 -3.12
CA LEU A 29 1.02 -8.82 -4.34
C LEU A 29 1.29 -7.47 -5.01
N LEU A 30 0.27 -6.63 -5.15
CA LEU A 30 0.40 -5.31 -5.75
C LEU A 30 1.47 -4.49 -5.02
N HIS A 31 1.40 -4.38 -3.70
CA HIS A 31 2.35 -3.59 -2.90
C HIS A 31 3.78 -4.11 -2.95
N GLY A 32 3.95 -5.44 -2.91
CA GLY A 32 5.29 -6.00 -3.09
C GLY A 32 5.85 -5.77 -4.50
N TYR A 33 5.02 -5.84 -5.55
CA TYR A 33 5.46 -5.50 -6.90
C TYR A 33 5.73 -3.99 -7.07
N LEU A 34 4.99 -3.11 -6.39
CA LEU A 34 5.30 -1.67 -6.32
C LEU A 34 6.70 -1.45 -5.70
N SER A 35 7.03 -2.22 -4.67
CA SER A 35 8.36 -2.18 -4.04
C SER A 35 9.47 -2.65 -4.99
N VAL A 36 9.24 -3.75 -5.72
CA VAL A 36 10.17 -4.23 -6.75
C VAL A 36 10.34 -3.21 -7.86
N TYR A 37 9.25 -2.61 -8.34
CA TYR A 37 9.28 -1.55 -9.35
C TYR A 37 10.12 -0.36 -8.89
N ALA A 38 9.93 0.10 -7.66
CA ALA A 38 10.71 1.19 -7.07
C ALA A 38 12.21 0.84 -7.02
N MET A 39 12.57 -0.37 -6.57
CA MET A 39 13.98 -0.82 -6.54
C MET A 39 14.62 -0.82 -7.92
N VAL A 40 13.97 -1.43 -8.91
CA VAL A 40 14.51 -1.55 -10.27
C VAL A 40 14.57 -0.19 -10.97
N ARG A 41 13.59 0.68 -10.71
CA ARG A 41 13.59 2.05 -11.25
C ARG A 41 14.77 2.87 -10.74
N VAL A 42 15.12 2.73 -9.46
CA VAL A 42 16.25 3.46 -8.87
C VAL A 42 17.60 2.79 -9.19
N SER A 43 17.63 1.46 -9.26
CA SER A 43 18.82 0.68 -9.58
C SER A 43 18.56 -0.28 -10.75
N PRO A 44 18.73 0.19 -12.00
CA PRO A 44 18.45 -0.63 -13.19
C PRO A 44 19.29 -1.91 -13.31
N THR A 45 20.40 -2.02 -12.60
CA THR A 45 21.20 -3.26 -12.55
C THR A 45 20.42 -4.43 -11.95
N LEU A 46 19.40 -4.15 -11.11
CA LEU A 46 18.53 -5.14 -10.49
C LEU A 46 17.54 -5.78 -11.49
N GLU A 47 17.45 -5.31 -12.75
CA GLU A 47 16.63 -5.97 -13.77
C GLU A 47 17.05 -7.42 -14.00
N ARG A 48 18.33 -7.75 -13.79
CA ARG A 48 18.84 -9.12 -13.91
C ARG A 48 18.31 -10.06 -12.83
N GLU A 49 17.92 -9.52 -11.69
CA GLU A 49 17.43 -10.26 -10.52
C GLU A 49 15.91 -10.29 -10.48
N TYR A 50 15.26 -9.16 -10.78
CA TYR A 50 13.82 -8.98 -10.59
C TYR A 50 13.02 -8.86 -11.89
N GLY A 51 13.68 -8.85 -13.04
CA GLY A 51 13.04 -8.60 -14.34
C GLY A 51 13.04 -7.13 -14.73
N THR A 52 12.76 -6.89 -16.00
CA THR A 52 12.73 -5.55 -16.60
C THR A 52 11.58 -4.72 -16.04
N LEU A 53 11.70 -3.38 -16.10
CA LEU A 53 10.59 -2.49 -15.74
C LEU A 53 9.30 -2.81 -16.52
N GLN A 54 9.41 -3.24 -17.77
CA GLN A 54 8.26 -3.60 -18.60
C GLN A 54 7.55 -4.87 -18.09
N GLU A 55 8.30 -5.89 -17.67
CA GLU A 55 7.74 -7.13 -17.12
C GLU A 55 7.04 -6.85 -15.78
N ILE A 56 7.70 -6.08 -14.89
CA ILE A 56 7.15 -5.67 -13.60
C ILE A 56 5.87 -4.85 -13.80
N HIS A 57 5.89 -3.89 -14.72
CA HIS A 57 4.72 -3.10 -15.09
C HIS A 57 3.59 -3.99 -15.59
N GLY A 58 3.86 -4.89 -16.55
CA GLY A 58 2.85 -5.80 -17.09
C GLY A 58 2.17 -6.62 -16.00
N ARG A 59 2.96 -7.04 -15.01
CA ARG A 59 2.49 -7.80 -13.86
C ARG A 59 1.65 -6.97 -12.88
N LEU A 60 2.09 -5.76 -12.55
CA LEU A 60 1.30 -4.79 -11.76
C LEU A 60 -0.07 -4.53 -12.40
N ARG A 61 -0.08 -4.34 -13.73
CA ARG A 61 -1.31 -4.13 -14.48
C ARG A 61 -2.25 -5.33 -14.44
N GLU A 62 -1.71 -6.55 -14.52
CA GLU A 62 -2.50 -7.78 -14.38
C GLU A 62 -3.15 -7.86 -12.99
N ILE A 63 -2.37 -7.63 -11.93
CA ILE A 63 -2.85 -7.67 -10.54
C ILE A 63 -3.93 -6.62 -10.31
N ALA A 64 -3.68 -5.37 -10.71
CA ALA A 64 -4.62 -4.27 -10.51
C ALA A 64 -5.93 -4.47 -11.28
N LYS A 65 -5.90 -5.01 -12.50
CA LYS A 65 -7.12 -5.35 -13.25
C LYS A 65 -7.94 -6.46 -12.61
N GLU A 66 -7.29 -7.40 -11.93
CA GLU A 66 -8.02 -8.44 -11.21
C GLU A 66 -8.59 -7.88 -9.90
N LEU A 67 -7.81 -7.07 -9.17
CA LEU A 67 -8.23 -6.41 -7.94
C LEU A 67 -9.38 -5.41 -8.19
N SER A 68 -9.41 -4.71 -9.32
CA SER A 68 -10.48 -3.74 -9.60
C SER A 68 -11.88 -4.36 -9.66
N LYS A 69 -11.98 -5.66 -9.91
CA LYS A 69 -13.28 -6.37 -9.89
C LYS A 69 -13.90 -6.43 -8.50
N THR A 70 -13.11 -6.25 -7.44
CA THR A 70 -13.55 -6.43 -6.05
C THR A 70 -14.01 -5.13 -5.39
N MET A 71 -13.63 -3.96 -5.94
CA MET A 71 -13.92 -2.67 -5.30
C MET A 71 -15.42 -2.33 -5.19
N LYS A 72 -16.25 -2.92 -6.07
CA LYS A 72 -17.72 -2.76 -6.09
C LYS A 72 -18.44 -3.97 -5.48
N ASP A 73 -17.72 -4.99 -5.02
CA ASP A 73 -18.32 -6.19 -4.44
C ASP A 73 -18.78 -5.92 -3.01
N THR A 74 -20.09 -5.74 -2.83
CA THR A 74 -20.68 -5.41 -1.53
C THR A 74 -20.59 -6.53 -0.50
N SER A 75 -20.14 -7.74 -0.89
CA SER A 75 -19.91 -8.86 0.05
C SER A 75 -18.61 -8.74 0.84
N ILE A 76 -17.66 -7.92 0.35
CA ILE A 76 -16.39 -7.62 1.03
C ILE A 76 -16.64 -6.52 2.06
N GLU A 77 -15.97 -6.54 3.21
CA GLU A 77 -16.11 -5.50 4.23
C GLU A 77 -15.74 -4.11 3.69
N LEU A 78 -16.47 -3.07 4.10
CA LEU A 78 -16.32 -1.72 3.54
C LEU A 78 -14.88 -1.20 3.68
N ASP A 79 -14.24 -1.39 4.83
CA ASP A 79 -12.87 -0.92 5.06
C ASP A 79 -11.84 -1.63 4.15
N GLU A 80 -12.05 -2.92 3.84
CA GLU A 80 -11.19 -3.65 2.91
C GLU A 80 -11.35 -3.12 1.49
N ARG A 81 -12.59 -2.82 1.06
CA ARG A 81 -12.84 -2.20 -0.25
C ARG A 81 -12.20 -0.82 -0.35
N ILE A 82 -12.25 -0.01 0.71
CA ILE A 82 -11.55 1.28 0.79
C ILE A 82 -10.05 1.08 0.54
N GLY A 83 -9.47 0.07 1.19
CA GLY A 83 -8.08 -0.31 0.98
C GLY A 83 -7.79 -0.65 -0.49
N TYR A 84 -8.64 -1.44 -1.14
CA TYR A 84 -8.46 -1.80 -2.55
C TYR A 84 -8.60 -0.62 -3.49
N VAL A 85 -9.51 0.32 -3.22
CA VAL A 85 -9.60 1.56 -4.01
C VAL A 85 -8.30 2.35 -3.91
N ALA A 86 -7.76 2.53 -2.70
CA ALA A 86 -6.48 3.20 -2.49
C ALA A 86 -5.32 2.46 -3.17
N ASP A 87 -5.32 1.12 -3.15
CA ASP A 87 -4.32 0.30 -3.84
C ASP A 87 -4.31 0.55 -5.36
N LEU A 88 -5.48 0.65 -6.00
CA LEU A 88 -5.58 0.92 -7.44
C LEU A 88 -5.06 2.33 -7.79
N MET A 89 -5.29 3.30 -6.90
CA MET A 89 -4.75 4.66 -7.01
C MET A 89 -3.21 4.68 -6.87
N ASP A 90 -2.65 3.87 -5.96
CA ASP A 90 -1.19 3.68 -5.85
C ASP A 90 -0.63 3.03 -7.13
N ALA A 91 -1.35 2.03 -7.66
CA ALA A 91 -0.97 1.34 -8.89
C ALA A 91 -0.84 2.29 -10.09
N TYR A 92 -1.74 3.27 -10.21
CA TYR A 92 -1.70 4.28 -11.27
C TYR A 92 -0.36 5.02 -11.32
N GLN A 93 0.27 5.30 -10.17
CA GLN A 93 1.55 6.02 -10.12
C GLN A 93 2.69 5.30 -10.86
N THR A 94 2.53 4.01 -11.16
CA THR A 94 3.54 3.20 -11.86
C THR A 94 3.27 2.97 -13.34
N TYR A 95 2.01 2.88 -13.78
CA TYR A 95 1.68 2.55 -15.17
C TYR A 95 0.62 3.42 -15.85
N SER A 96 0.11 4.45 -15.18
CA SER A 96 -0.70 5.53 -15.76
C SER A 96 -1.96 5.08 -16.52
N ASP A 97 -2.65 4.04 -16.03
CA ASP A 97 -3.93 3.58 -16.60
C ASP A 97 -5.07 4.48 -16.11
N MET A 98 -5.37 5.52 -16.90
CA MET A 98 -6.36 6.56 -16.58
C MET A 98 -7.77 6.01 -16.37
N ASP A 99 -8.15 4.96 -17.09
CA ASP A 99 -9.48 4.37 -16.96
C ASP A 99 -9.66 3.77 -15.56
N LEU A 100 -8.63 3.07 -15.07
CA LEU A 100 -8.62 2.52 -13.72
C LEU A 100 -8.61 3.61 -12.65
N LEU A 101 -7.82 4.66 -12.83
CA LEU A 101 -7.78 5.79 -11.90
C LEU A 101 -9.14 6.49 -11.80
N ASN A 102 -9.77 6.77 -12.94
CA ASN A 102 -11.08 7.40 -12.98
C ASN A 102 -12.14 6.55 -12.26
N GLU A 103 -12.09 5.23 -12.46
CA GLU A 103 -13.01 4.32 -11.78
C GLU A 103 -12.75 4.27 -10.26
N ALA A 104 -11.48 4.25 -9.83
CA ALA A 104 -11.12 4.30 -8.42
C ALA A 104 -11.56 5.62 -7.76
N LEU A 105 -11.39 6.76 -8.44
CA LEU A 105 -11.88 8.07 -7.97
C LEU A 105 -13.41 8.10 -7.85
N ASP A 106 -14.16 7.59 -8.84
CA ASP A 106 -15.64 7.50 -8.75
C ASP A 106 -16.08 6.70 -7.53
N VAL A 107 -15.43 5.55 -7.28
CA VAL A 107 -15.71 4.73 -6.10
C VAL A 107 -15.31 5.44 -4.81
N ALA A 108 -14.17 6.15 -4.80
CA ALA A 108 -13.71 6.93 -3.65
C ALA A 108 -14.73 8.00 -3.24
N TYR A 109 -15.22 8.81 -4.19
CA TYR A 109 -16.24 9.84 -3.89
C TYR A 109 -17.60 9.26 -3.51
N ARG A 110 -17.92 8.05 -3.94
CA ARG A 110 -19.12 7.33 -3.46
C ARG A 110 -18.99 6.84 -2.02
N ILE A 111 -17.78 6.48 -1.60
CA ILE A 111 -17.46 6.07 -0.24
C ILE A 111 -17.41 7.29 0.69
N LEU A 112 -16.79 8.37 0.22
CA LEU A 112 -16.69 9.66 0.90
C LEU A 112 -18.04 10.39 0.71
N THR A 113 -19.07 9.87 1.36
CA THR A 113 -20.43 10.41 1.27
C THR A 113 -20.51 11.81 1.88
N VAL A 114 -21.48 12.58 1.42
CA VAL A 114 -21.84 13.87 2.03
C VAL A 114 -23.15 13.66 2.79
N ASP A 115 -23.22 14.09 4.04
CA ASP A 115 -24.44 14.01 4.84
C ASP A 115 -25.50 15.03 4.40
N GLU A 116 -26.65 15.01 5.07
CA GLU A 116 -27.77 15.93 4.81
C GLU A 116 -27.40 17.41 5.03
N LYS A 117 -26.31 17.70 5.74
CA LYS A 117 -25.82 19.06 6.03
C LYS A 117 -24.75 19.51 5.04
N GLY A 118 -24.34 18.67 4.10
CA GLY A 118 -23.25 18.97 3.20
C GLY A 118 -21.86 18.66 3.78
N GLU A 119 -21.77 17.96 4.93
CA GLU A 119 -20.50 17.59 5.56
C GLU A 119 -20.02 16.23 5.05
N ILE A 120 -18.71 16.11 4.84
CA ILE A 120 -18.10 14.85 4.38
C ILE A 120 -18.08 13.86 5.53
N VAL A 121 -18.67 12.68 5.31
CA VAL A 121 -18.71 11.58 6.26
C VAL A 121 -17.73 10.50 5.82
N ILE A 122 -16.78 10.19 6.71
CA ILE A 122 -15.84 9.08 6.54
C ILE A 122 -16.37 7.82 7.22
N ALA A 123 -16.18 6.67 6.58
CA ALA A 123 -16.64 5.37 7.06
C ALA A 123 -15.92 4.84 8.32
N GLY A 124 -15.03 5.64 8.92
CA GLY A 124 -14.24 5.29 10.10
C GLY A 124 -12.90 6.01 10.12
N ARG A 125 -12.13 5.82 11.21
CA ARG A 125 -10.76 6.32 11.36
C ARG A 125 -9.78 5.16 11.25
N THR A 126 -9.62 4.67 10.02
CA THR A 126 -8.82 3.47 9.71
C THR A 126 -7.61 3.82 8.86
N PRO A 127 -6.57 2.97 8.81
CA PRO A 127 -5.42 3.20 7.93
C PRO A 127 -5.82 3.21 6.44
N ASN A 128 -6.82 2.43 6.05
CA ASN A 128 -7.32 2.42 4.67
C ASN A 128 -8.01 3.73 4.29
N VAL A 129 -8.84 4.30 5.19
CA VAL A 129 -9.45 5.62 4.98
C VAL A 129 -8.37 6.71 4.88
N CYS A 130 -7.35 6.67 5.75
CA CYS A 130 -6.23 7.60 5.66
C CYS A 130 -5.54 7.56 4.29
N ARG A 131 -5.24 6.35 3.78
CA ARG A 131 -4.63 6.16 2.46
C ARG A 131 -5.52 6.66 1.33
N LEU A 132 -6.82 6.38 1.39
CA LEU A 132 -7.78 6.86 0.40
C LEU A 132 -7.76 8.39 0.32
N LEU A 133 -7.84 9.06 1.48
CA LEU A 133 -7.79 10.52 1.57
C LEU A 133 -6.46 11.09 1.04
N CYS A 134 -5.33 10.49 1.40
CA CYS A 134 -4.02 10.89 0.88
C CYS A 134 -3.96 10.79 -0.65
N ASN A 135 -4.46 9.69 -1.23
CA ASN A 135 -4.53 9.53 -2.67
C ASN A 135 -5.52 10.53 -3.31
N CYS A 136 -6.69 10.75 -2.73
CA CYS A 136 -7.63 11.78 -3.19
C CYS A 136 -6.95 13.16 -3.23
N TYR A 137 -6.24 13.56 -2.16
CA TYR A 137 -5.46 14.81 -2.16
C TYR A 137 -4.43 14.84 -3.28
N TYR A 138 -3.62 13.78 -3.44
CA TYR A 138 -2.59 13.71 -4.49
C TYR A 138 -3.15 13.92 -5.90
N PHE A 139 -4.31 13.33 -6.21
CA PHE A 139 -4.90 13.41 -7.55
C PHE A 139 -5.76 14.65 -7.80
N THR A 140 -6.31 15.26 -6.75
CA THR A 140 -7.33 16.33 -6.90
C THR A 140 -6.88 17.68 -6.35
N GLY A 141 -5.89 17.71 -5.46
CA GLY A 141 -5.47 18.91 -4.73
C GLY A 141 -6.48 19.40 -3.70
N GLU A 142 -7.48 18.59 -3.35
CA GLU A 142 -8.50 18.98 -2.38
C GLU A 142 -7.95 18.93 -0.94
N GLU A 143 -7.58 20.10 -0.41
CA GLU A 143 -6.94 20.26 0.92
C GLU A 143 -7.69 19.58 2.08
N TRP A 144 -9.02 19.51 2.02
CA TRP A 144 -9.83 18.85 3.05
C TRP A 144 -9.47 17.37 3.20
N CYS A 145 -9.02 16.70 2.13
CA CYS A 145 -8.56 15.32 2.17
C CYS A 145 -7.33 15.17 3.08
N LEU A 146 -6.34 16.04 2.90
CA LEU A 146 -5.09 16.01 3.67
C LEU A 146 -5.34 16.38 5.14
N GLU A 147 -6.20 17.38 5.40
CA GLU A 147 -6.58 17.76 6.76
C GLU A 147 -7.31 16.63 7.51
N MET A 148 -8.22 15.92 6.84
CA MET A 148 -8.87 14.75 7.43
C MET A 148 -7.89 13.59 7.66
N ALA A 149 -6.99 13.32 6.71
CA ALA A 149 -5.95 12.31 6.86
C ALA A 149 -5.04 12.63 8.05
N LYS A 150 -4.64 13.90 8.21
CA LYS A 150 -3.86 14.38 9.37
C LYS A 150 -4.57 14.11 10.69
N GLY A 151 -5.88 14.36 10.75
CA GLY A 151 -6.68 14.02 11.93
C GLY A 151 -6.60 12.52 12.25
N ILE A 152 -6.79 11.66 11.25
CA ILE A 152 -6.75 10.19 11.44
C ILE A 152 -5.38 9.72 11.92
N VAL A 153 -4.31 10.22 11.31
CA VAL A 153 -2.92 9.90 11.68
C VAL A 153 -2.57 10.42 13.08
N GLY A 154 -3.07 11.59 13.48
CA GLY A 154 -2.87 12.13 14.83
C GLY A 154 -3.44 11.26 15.94
N ASP A 155 -4.47 10.46 15.64
CA ASP A 155 -5.09 9.52 16.58
C ASP A 155 -4.41 8.14 16.61
N TYR A 156 -3.34 7.94 15.84
CA TYR A 156 -2.61 6.66 15.74
C TYR A 156 -2.23 6.05 17.10
N ASP A 157 -1.89 6.88 18.09
CA ASP A 157 -1.56 6.45 19.46
C ASP A 157 -2.70 5.72 20.17
N ASN A 158 -3.96 5.99 19.79
CA ASN A 158 -5.15 5.45 20.44
C ASN A 158 -5.66 4.15 19.77
N LEU A 159 -5.08 3.73 18.64
CA LEU A 159 -5.70 2.71 17.76
C LEU A 159 -5.10 1.28 17.88
N GLU A 160 -4.15 1.08 18.81
CA GLU A 160 -3.50 -0.19 19.20
C GLU A 160 -2.85 -1.07 18.08
N LYS A 161 -1.81 -1.78 18.53
CA LYS A 161 -0.80 -2.60 17.82
C LYS A 161 -1.30 -3.74 16.89
N LYS A 162 -2.61 -3.93 16.69
CA LYS A 162 -3.16 -5.06 15.89
C LYS A 162 -3.06 -4.87 14.37
N GLN A 163 -2.87 -3.64 13.92
CA GLN A 163 -2.77 -3.29 12.49
C GLN A 163 -1.50 -2.49 12.17
N ALA A 164 -0.42 -2.77 12.91
CA ALA A 164 0.81 -1.96 12.89
C ALA A 164 1.36 -1.75 11.46
N TRP A 165 1.25 -2.74 10.59
CA TRP A 165 1.70 -2.63 9.21
C TRP A 165 0.73 -1.84 8.29
N GLN A 166 -0.59 -1.96 8.47
CA GLN A 166 -1.52 -1.11 7.70
C GLN A 166 -1.30 0.35 8.03
N TRP A 167 -1.06 0.65 9.31
CA TRP A 167 -0.69 1.99 9.76
C TRP A 167 0.67 2.43 9.23
N LEU A 168 1.65 1.53 9.16
CA LEU A 168 2.91 1.80 8.47
C LEU A 168 2.70 2.31 7.05
N ARG A 169 1.84 1.63 6.29
CA ARG A 169 1.49 2.03 4.92
C ARG A 169 0.77 3.38 4.89
N ALA A 170 -0.21 3.59 5.76
CA ALA A 170 -0.99 4.82 5.82
C ALA A 170 -0.14 6.04 6.19
N VAL A 171 0.71 5.91 7.19
CA VAL A 171 1.60 6.98 7.63
C VAL A 171 2.66 7.28 6.58
N SER A 172 3.22 6.28 5.92
CA SER A 172 4.16 6.50 4.81
C SER A 172 3.51 7.30 3.68
N CYS A 173 2.26 7.00 3.34
CA CYS A 173 1.49 7.74 2.34
C CYS A 173 1.28 9.21 2.77
N PHE A 174 0.84 9.44 4.01
CA PHE A 174 0.64 10.79 4.55
C PHE A 174 1.94 11.60 4.60
N LYS A 175 3.04 10.99 5.08
CA LYS A 175 4.36 11.62 5.15
C LYS A 175 4.79 12.16 3.79
N ASN A 176 4.60 11.40 2.71
CA ASN A 176 5.03 11.81 1.37
C ASN A 176 4.27 13.03 0.82
N LEU A 177 3.17 13.43 1.47
CA LEU A 177 2.33 14.55 1.09
C LEU A 177 2.39 15.72 2.08
N SER A 178 2.86 15.48 3.31
CA SER A 178 2.80 16.41 4.43
C SER A 178 4.17 17.00 4.77
N GLU A 179 4.23 18.32 4.98
CA GLU A 179 5.45 19.04 5.40
C GLU A 179 5.69 19.05 6.94
N ASP A 180 4.93 18.26 7.71
CA ASP A 180 4.96 18.29 9.20
C ASP A 180 6.24 17.68 9.82
N MET A 181 7.31 18.46 9.93
CA MET A 181 8.63 17.96 10.39
C MET A 181 8.63 17.30 11.78
N ILE A 182 7.72 17.67 12.68
CA ILE A 182 7.65 17.09 14.04
C ILE A 182 7.12 15.66 13.96
N PHE A 183 6.05 15.48 13.18
CA PHE A 183 5.51 14.16 12.89
C PHE A 183 6.56 13.25 12.25
N TRP A 184 7.35 13.77 11.30
CA TRP A 184 8.39 13.02 10.60
C TRP A 184 9.47 12.45 11.53
N ALA A 185 9.98 13.27 12.45
CA ALA A 185 11.06 12.86 13.36
C ALA A 185 10.62 11.72 14.29
N ARG A 186 9.40 11.82 14.81
CA ARG A 186 8.77 10.81 15.65
C ARG A 186 8.53 9.51 14.88
N TRP A 187 7.96 9.61 13.68
CA TRP A 187 7.64 8.45 12.84
C TRP A 187 8.88 7.62 12.49
N LYS A 188 10.00 8.27 12.15
CA LYS A 188 11.23 7.57 11.75
C LYS A 188 11.75 6.61 12.82
N GLN A 189 11.52 6.91 14.09
CA GLN A 189 11.87 6.04 15.20
C GLN A 189 10.88 4.86 15.33
N GLU A 190 9.58 5.15 15.32
CA GLU A 190 8.52 4.13 15.47
C GLU A 190 8.50 3.14 14.30
N GLU A 191 8.65 3.63 13.08
CA GLU A 191 8.69 2.82 11.86
C GLU A 191 9.79 1.75 11.90
N LYS A 192 10.99 2.14 12.35
CA LYS A 192 12.13 1.21 12.44
C LYS A 192 11.84 0.10 13.45
N GLU A 193 11.21 0.44 14.57
CA GLU A 193 10.83 -0.52 15.61
C GLU A 193 9.71 -1.46 15.12
N VAL A 194 8.67 -0.91 14.49
CA VAL A 194 7.53 -1.68 13.95
C VAL A 194 8.01 -2.64 12.86
N LEU A 195 8.78 -2.17 11.89
CA LEU A 195 9.36 -3.02 10.85
C LEU A 195 10.26 -4.10 11.45
N GLY A 196 11.15 -3.73 12.37
CA GLY A 196 12.03 -4.68 13.05
C GLY A 196 11.26 -5.79 13.76
N ASN A 197 10.20 -5.44 14.50
CA ASN A 197 9.36 -6.41 15.21
C ASN A 197 8.63 -7.35 14.26
N ILE A 198 8.10 -6.83 13.15
CA ILE A 198 7.43 -7.64 12.11
C ILE A 198 8.42 -8.59 11.46
N ILE A 199 9.61 -8.12 11.09
CA ILE A 199 10.65 -8.96 10.47
C ILE A 199 11.11 -10.08 11.41
N VAL A 200 11.36 -9.77 12.68
CA VAL A 200 11.71 -10.79 13.70
C VAL A 200 10.57 -11.80 13.86
N SER A 201 9.31 -11.36 13.82
CA SER A 201 8.16 -12.26 13.86
C SER A 201 8.12 -13.19 12.65
N ILE A 202 8.38 -12.67 11.45
CA ILE A 202 8.47 -13.44 10.21
C ILE A 202 9.62 -14.47 10.28
N GLU A 203 10.81 -14.06 10.73
CA GLU A 203 11.98 -14.94 10.88
C GLU A 203 11.72 -16.08 11.89
N ASN A 204 10.93 -15.82 12.94
CA ASN A 204 10.63 -16.81 13.99
C ASN A 204 9.48 -17.77 13.64
N ILE A 205 8.40 -17.27 13.01
CA ILE A 205 7.19 -18.04 12.73
C ILE A 205 7.27 -18.75 11.37
N GLY A 206 8.10 -18.24 10.45
CA GLY A 206 8.16 -18.67 9.07
C GLY A 206 7.02 -18.08 8.21
N ILE A 207 7.17 -18.19 6.89
CA ILE A 207 6.29 -17.57 5.90
C ILE A 207 5.38 -18.55 5.15
N VAL A 208 5.44 -19.84 5.45
CA VAL A 208 4.68 -20.86 4.71
C VAL A 208 3.19 -20.57 4.77
N GLY A 209 2.57 -20.35 3.61
CA GLY A 209 1.15 -19.96 3.47
C GLY A 209 0.86 -18.48 3.74
N LYS A 210 1.89 -17.65 3.91
CA LYS A 210 1.82 -16.19 4.14
C LYS A 210 2.72 -15.42 3.18
N GLU A 211 3.24 -16.07 2.15
CA GLU A 211 4.25 -15.55 1.21
C GLU A 211 3.80 -14.22 0.62
N THR A 212 2.58 -14.17 0.10
CA THR A 212 1.98 -12.96 -0.47
C THR A 212 1.87 -11.83 0.54
N PHE A 213 1.42 -12.13 1.77
CA PHE A 213 1.30 -11.13 2.84
C PHE A 213 2.67 -10.56 3.24
N CYS A 214 3.68 -11.41 3.33
CA CYS A 214 5.04 -11.01 3.69
C CYS A 214 5.77 -10.28 2.55
N PHE A 215 5.35 -10.43 1.29
CA PHE A 215 6.06 -9.88 0.14
C PHE A 215 6.21 -8.35 0.21
N GLU A 216 5.13 -7.65 0.49
CA GLU A 216 5.16 -6.20 0.71
C GLU A 216 6.13 -5.82 1.84
N LEU A 217 5.96 -6.44 3.02
CA LEU A 217 6.72 -6.11 4.22
C LEU A 217 8.23 -6.26 3.98
N LEU A 218 8.60 -7.34 3.31
CA LEU A 218 9.97 -7.63 2.95
C LEU A 218 10.46 -6.73 1.82
N GLY A 219 9.60 -6.31 0.90
CA GLY A 219 9.92 -5.35 -0.15
C GLY A 219 10.24 -3.97 0.42
N MET A 220 9.45 -3.48 1.37
CA MET A 220 9.73 -2.24 2.10
C MET A 220 11.05 -2.33 2.88
N TRP A 221 11.33 -3.47 3.50
CA TRP A 221 12.58 -3.69 4.22
C TRP A 221 13.80 -3.74 3.28
N GLU A 222 13.69 -4.45 2.16
CA GLU A 222 14.76 -4.58 1.17
C GLU A 222 15.11 -3.22 0.54
N LEU A 223 14.09 -2.42 0.20
CA LEU A 223 14.25 -1.02 -0.26
C LEU A 223 15.11 -0.21 0.72
N LYS A 224 14.78 -0.28 2.02
CA LYS A 224 15.54 0.42 3.06
C LYS A 224 16.94 -0.14 3.27
N GLY A 225 17.10 -1.46 3.22
CA GLY A 225 18.39 -2.13 3.33
C GLY A 225 19.37 -1.68 2.23
N LYS A 226 18.85 -1.33 1.05
CA LYS A 226 19.63 -0.76 -0.05
C LYS A 226 19.81 0.76 0.01
N GLY A 227 19.35 1.41 1.08
CA GLY A 227 19.52 2.84 1.31
C GLY A 227 18.49 3.74 0.63
N PHE A 228 17.36 3.17 0.17
CA PHE A 228 16.28 3.95 -0.42
C PHE A 228 15.28 4.40 0.65
N GLU A 229 14.91 5.69 0.64
CA GLU A 229 13.82 6.20 1.48
C GLU A 229 12.48 6.03 0.73
N LEU A 230 11.46 5.54 1.44
CA LEU A 230 10.05 5.57 1.03
C LEU A 230 9.41 6.91 1.36
#